data_AF-A0A7C5FUR2-F1
#
_entry.id   AF-A0A7C5FUR2-F1
#
_cell.length_a   1.000
_cell.length_b   1.000
_cell.length_c   1.000
_cell.angle_alpha   90.00
_cell.angle_beta   90.00
_cell.angle_gamma   90.00
#
_symmetry.space_group_name_H-M   'P 1'
#
loop_
_entity.id
_entity.type
_entity.pdbx_description
1 polymer ?
#
loop_
_entity_poly.entity_id
_entity_poly.type
_entity_poly.pdbx_seq_one_letter_code
_entity_poly.pdbx_strand_id
1 'polypeptide(L)'
;MAISTGLMLLALMLLLALLLKPIAEKYNIPFAGLLVVTGFVGSEILVYFGVDTGVRYDSFHDLILFVFLPLLIFEAAFKIDAGQLLKHLIVILFFAIPVMLLSTFVAATMIYYGIGHPTGFPWIAALLTGAMLAATDPVAVLEIMRKAGVPKRLCILLDGEALFNDATAIVTFSIFLYIAQHPMEDISILDASIRFMVVFFGGAIIGLFIGFTFLFLSRILHDYIQQAIVTLIAAYISYLVADSLNVSGVMSVLVAGMVLGRVIHHDFQDHEKRSFVDDFWSFNVYVAEAIMFLLMGVTITVGMFTDNWLAMLIGIAAVLIARGVG
;
A
#
# COMPACT_ATOMS: atom_id res chain seq x y z
N MET A 1 3.56 -17.74 18.69
CA MET A 1 2.12 -17.80 19.00
C MET A 1 1.56 -19.10 18.41
N ALA A 2 0.63 -19.79 19.10
CA ALA A 2 -0.04 -20.96 18.51
C ALA A 2 -0.95 -20.51 17.36
N ILE A 3 -1.05 -21.29 16.29
CA ILE A 3 -1.87 -20.96 15.10
C ILE A 3 -3.34 -20.70 15.50
N SER A 4 -3.86 -21.45 16.48
CA SER A 4 -5.21 -21.27 17.02
C SER A 4 -5.44 -19.89 17.62
N THR A 5 -4.45 -19.33 18.34
CA THR A 5 -4.53 -17.98 18.92
C THR A 5 -4.52 -16.91 17.83
N GLY A 6 -3.67 -17.07 16.80
CA GLY A 6 -3.64 -16.15 15.66
C GLY A 6 -4.96 -16.12 14.89
N LEU A 7 -5.56 -17.30 14.63
CA LEU A 7 -6.87 -17.41 13.99
C LEU A 7 -7.98 -16.78 14.84
N MET A 8 -7.96 -16.97 16.16
CA MET A 8 -8.92 -16.35 17.06
C MET A 8 -8.81 -14.82 17.06
N LEU A 9 -7.59 -14.27 17.03
CA LEU A 9 -7.35 -12.84 16.90
C LEU A 9 -7.89 -12.28 15.58
N LEU A 10 -7.60 -12.94 14.46
CA LEU A 10 -8.13 -12.54 13.15
C LEU A 10 -9.66 -12.59 13.11
N ALA A 11 -10.27 -13.64 13.67
CA ALA A 11 -11.73 -13.74 13.76
C ALA A 11 -12.34 -12.63 14.62
N LEU A 12 -11.70 -12.28 15.75
CA LEU A 12 -12.13 -11.19 16.62
C LEU A 12 -12.01 -9.83 15.91
N MET A 13 -10.92 -9.59 15.19
CA MET A 13 -10.73 -8.37 14.40
C MET A 13 -11.83 -8.20 13.35
N LEU A 14 -12.16 -9.27 12.62
CA LEU A 14 -13.24 -9.25 11.63
C LEU A 14 -14.62 -9.05 12.26
N LEU A 15 -14.87 -9.66 13.42
CA LEU A 15 -16.09 -9.44 14.19
C LEU A 15 -16.22 -7.97 14.60
N LEU A 16 -15.15 -7.36 15.12
CA LEU A 16 -15.12 -5.95 15.49
C LEU A 16 -15.38 -5.06 14.28
N ALA A 17 -14.71 -5.30 13.16
CA ALA A 17 -14.92 -4.54 11.92
C ALA A 17 -16.38 -4.60 11.45
N LEU A 18 -17.01 -5.77 11.52
CA LEU A 18 -18.42 -5.97 11.16
C LEU A 18 -19.37 -5.19 12.09
N LEU A 19 -19.10 -5.17 13.40
CA LEU A 19 -19.91 -4.43 14.37
C LEU A 19 -19.74 -2.91 14.28
N LEU A 20 -18.56 -2.45 13.86
CA LEU A 20 -18.22 -1.02 13.74
C LEU A 20 -18.73 -0.39 12.45
N LYS A 21 -18.89 -1.15 11.37
CA LYS A 21 -19.31 -0.58 10.07
C LYS A 21 -20.65 0.17 10.13
N PRO A 22 -21.74 -0.36 10.74
CA PRO A 22 -22.99 0.40 10.87
C PRO A 22 -22.83 1.68 11.69
N ILE A 23 -21.90 1.70 12.66
CA ILE A 23 -21.60 2.87 13.48
C ILE A 23 -20.88 3.93 12.64
N ALA A 24 -19.88 3.53 11.85
CA ALA A 24 -19.16 4.43 10.94
C ALA A 24 -20.12 5.10 9.95
N GLU A 25 -21.00 4.32 9.32
CA GLU A 25 -22.01 4.81 8.36
C GLU A 25 -23.02 5.74 9.04
N LYS A 26 -23.54 5.38 10.22
CA LYS A 26 -24.52 6.19 10.96
C LYS A 26 -23.98 7.58 11.34
N TYR A 27 -22.70 7.67 11.71
CA TYR A 27 -22.08 8.92 12.16
C TYR A 27 -21.20 9.59 11.10
N ASN A 28 -21.16 9.08 9.86
CA ASN A 28 -20.30 9.56 8.77
C ASN A 28 -18.81 9.66 9.17
N ILE A 29 -18.32 8.70 9.95
CA ILE A 29 -16.91 8.63 10.37
C ILE A 29 -16.13 7.79 9.34
N PRO A 30 -14.93 8.22 8.90
CA PRO A 30 -14.08 7.39 8.06
C PRO A 30 -13.81 6.03 8.70
N PHE A 31 -14.21 4.95 8.03
CA PHE A 31 -14.19 3.59 8.59
C PHE A 31 -12.77 3.16 9.01
N ALA A 32 -11.76 3.43 8.17
CA ALA A 32 -10.36 3.17 8.48
C ALA A 32 -9.91 3.82 9.79
N GLY A 33 -10.26 5.10 10.01
CA GLY A 33 -9.94 5.81 11.25
C GLY A 33 -10.59 5.21 12.48
N LEU A 34 -11.85 4.77 12.37
CA LEU A 34 -12.56 4.09 13.46
C LEU A 34 -11.90 2.76 13.82
N LEU A 35 -11.43 2.00 12.82
CA LEU A 35 -10.70 0.74 13.04
C LEU A 35 -9.36 0.98 13.74
N VAL A 36 -8.56 1.96 13.30
CA VAL A 36 -7.28 2.31 13.96
C VAL A 36 -7.51 2.69 15.43
N VAL A 37 -8.49 3.56 15.70
CA VAL A 37 -8.82 3.96 17.08
C VAL A 37 -9.30 2.76 17.91
N THR A 38 -10.10 1.86 17.33
CA THR A 38 -10.54 0.64 18.02
C THR A 38 -9.37 -0.28 18.33
N GLY A 39 -8.45 -0.49 17.38
CA GLY A 39 -7.24 -1.30 17.59
C GLY A 39 -6.38 -0.73 18.71
N PHE A 40 -6.16 0.59 18.72
CA PHE A 40 -5.43 1.30 19.77
C PHE A 40 -6.08 1.15 21.14
N VAL A 41 -7.36 1.51 21.27
CA VAL A 41 -8.10 1.43 22.54
C VAL A 41 -8.20 -0.02 23.03
N GLY A 42 -8.46 -0.96 22.13
CA GLY A 42 -8.51 -2.39 22.45
C GLY A 42 -7.18 -2.93 22.96
N SER A 43 -6.06 -2.53 22.34
CA SER A 43 -4.71 -2.90 22.77
C SER A 43 -4.41 -2.37 24.18
N GLU A 44 -4.65 -1.08 24.43
CA GLU A 44 -4.41 -0.45 25.73
C GLU A 44 -5.28 -1.04 26.86
N ILE A 45 -6.54 -1.38 26.56
CA ILE A 45 -7.42 -2.07 27.53
C ILE A 45 -6.85 -3.44 27.90
N LEU A 46 -6.41 -4.23 26.92
CA LEU A 46 -5.84 -5.57 27.18
C LEU A 46 -4.56 -5.48 28.01
N VAL A 47 -3.68 -4.53 27.70
CA VAL A 47 -2.46 -4.24 28.46
C VAL A 47 -2.80 -3.82 29.88
N TYR A 48 -3.82 -2.97 30.09
CA TYR A 48 -4.29 -2.55 31.40
C TYR A 48 -4.76 -3.74 32.27
N PHE A 49 -5.40 -4.74 31.65
CA PHE A 49 -5.79 -5.98 32.33
C PHE A 49 -4.65 -7.01 32.47
N GLY A 50 -3.41 -6.65 32.11
CA GLY A 50 -2.24 -7.51 32.21
C GLY A 50 -2.21 -8.65 31.19
N VAL A 51 -3.01 -8.56 30.13
CA VAL A 51 -3.04 -9.54 29.05
C VAL A 51 -2.03 -9.10 27.98
N ASP A 52 -0.86 -9.76 27.97
CA ASP A 52 0.05 -9.65 26.83
C ASP A 52 -0.52 -10.48 25.67
N THR A 53 -0.97 -9.78 24.63
CA THR A 53 -1.49 -10.43 23.42
C THR A 53 -0.40 -11.18 22.66
N GLY A 54 0.88 -10.91 22.93
CA GLY A 54 2.01 -11.41 22.18
C GLY A 54 2.03 -10.93 20.73
N VAL A 55 1.16 -9.98 20.37
CA VAL A 55 1.09 -9.37 19.04
C VAL A 55 2.06 -8.21 19.02
N ARG A 56 3.14 -8.34 18.26
CA ARG A 56 4.11 -7.28 18.03
C ARG A 56 4.20 -6.94 16.55
N TYR A 57 4.85 -5.81 16.23
CA TYR A 57 4.99 -5.35 14.85
C TYR A 57 5.67 -6.39 13.94
N ASP A 58 6.63 -7.14 14.49
CA ASP A 58 7.34 -8.22 13.83
C ASP A 58 6.46 -9.45 13.59
N SER A 59 5.37 -9.62 14.35
CA SER A 59 4.48 -10.77 14.24
C SER A 59 3.61 -10.77 12.98
N PHE A 60 3.47 -9.62 12.31
CA PHE A 60 2.62 -9.47 11.13
C PHE A 60 3.30 -8.77 9.95
N HIS A 61 4.61 -8.47 10.04
CA HIS A 61 5.35 -7.86 8.94
C HIS A 61 5.25 -8.70 7.65
N ASP A 62 5.55 -9.99 7.75
CA ASP A 62 5.46 -10.92 6.62
C ASP A 62 4.01 -11.07 6.14
N LEU A 63 3.04 -11.06 7.06
CA LEU A 63 1.63 -11.13 6.72
C LEU A 63 1.21 -9.90 5.88
N ILE A 64 1.63 -8.70 6.28
CA ILE A 64 1.35 -7.48 5.52
C ILE A 64 2.01 -7.55 4.14
N LEU A 65 3.31 -7.84 4.08
CA LEU A 65 4.06 -7.79 2.82
C LEU A 65 3.69 -8.90 1.83
N PHE A 66 3.50 -10.13 2.31
CA PHE A 66 3.28 -11.28 1.42
C PHE A 66 1.80 -11.64 1.22
N VAL A 67 0.90 -11.21 2.12
CA VAL A 67 -0.53 -11.55 2.01
C VAL A 67 -1.37 -10.34 1.65
N PHE A 68 -1.31 -9.25 2.42
CA PHE A 68 -2.21 -8.11 2.21
C PHE A 68 -1.76 -7.19 1.08
N LEU A 69 -0.47 -6.86 1.01
CA LEU A 69 0.05 -5.91 0.03
C LEU A 69 -0.17 -6.36 -1.44
N PRO A 70 0.11 -7.61 -1.84
CA PRO A 70 -0.17 -8.06 -3.21
C PRO A 70 -1.66 -7.99 -3.52
N LEU A 71 -2.51 -8.26 -2.53
CA LEU A 71 -3.95 -8.27 -2.67
C LEU A 71 -4.52 -6.87 -2.93
N LEU A 72 -4.09 -5.88 -2.13
CA LEU A 72 -4.51 -4.49 -2.24
C LEU A 72 -4.06 -3.87 -3.57
N ILE A 73 -2.79 -4.05 -3.91
CA ILE A 73 -2.20 -3.48 -5.12
C ILE A 73 -2.80 -4.11 -6.38
N PHE A 74 -3.03 -5.42 -6.37
CA PHE A 74 -3.61 -6.10 -7.52
C PHE A 74 -5.05 -5.64 -7.76
N GLU A 75 -5.89 -5.56 -6.71
CA GLU A 75 -7.28 -5.12 -6.86
C GLU A 75 -7.37 -3.72 -7.47
N ALA A 76 -6.59 -2.78 -6.95
CA ALA A 76 -6.63 -1.40 -7.39
C ALA A 76 -6.11 -1.27 -8.82
N ALA A 77 -5.05 -2.00 -9.18
CA ALA A 77 -4.54 -2.09 -10.54
C ALA A 77 -5.51 -2.78 -11.52
N PHE A 78 -6.23 -3.81 -11.04
CA PHE A 78 -7.19 -4.57 -11.83
C PHE A 78 -8.44 -3.76 -12.19
N LYS A 79 -8.89 -2.88 -11.28
CA LYS A 79 -10.05 -1.99 -11.49
C LYS A 79 -9.78 -0.75 -12.35
N ILE A 80 -8.52 -0.36 -12.49
CA ILE A 80 -8.15 0.81 -13.28
C ILE A 80 -8.42 0.59 -14.77
N ASP A 81 -8.90 1.63 -15.44
CA ASP A 81 -8.90 1.68 -16.91
C ASP A 81 -7.45 1.86 -17.42
N ALA A 82 -6.76 0.73 -17.59
CA ALA A 82 -5.38 0.71 -18.06
C ALA A 82 -5.23 1.36 -19.46
N GLY A 83 -6.27 1.31 -20.31
CA GLY A 83 -6.25 1.93 -21.63
C GLY A 83 -6.17 3.45 -21.55
N GLN A 84 -6.93 4.06 -20.64
CA GLN A 84 -6.86 5.49 -20.39
C GLN A 84 -5.64 5.90 -19.58
N LEU A 85 -5.23 5.08 -18.60
CA LEU A 85 -4.03 5.34 -17.80
C LEU A 85 -2.78 5.41 -18.69
N LEU A 86 -2.62 4.47 -19.62
CA LEU A 86 -1.47 4.42 -20.52
C LEU A 86 -1.36 5.66 -21.44
N LYS A 87 -2.47 6.31 -21.76
CA LYS A 87 -2.47 7.59 -22.53
C LYS A 87 -1.88 8.76 -21.73
N HIS A 88 -1.85 8.64 -20.41
CA HIS A 88 -1.36 9.66 -19.49
C HIS A 88 -0.15 9.20 -18.66
N LEU A 89 0.43 8.05 -19.00
CA LEU A 89 1.49 7.40 -18.23
C LEU A 89 2.68 8.32 -17.94
N ILE A 90 3.11 9.13 -18.92
CA ILE A 90 4.25 10.05 -18.74
C ILE A 90 3.96 11.07 -17.62
N VAL A 91 2.75 11.63 -17.59
CA VAL A 91 2.34 12.59 -16.56
C VAL A 91 2.25 11.91 -15.21
N ILE A 92 1.64 10.72 -15.16
CA ILE A 92 1.51 9.93 -13.93
C ILE A 92 2.88 9.58 -13.36
N LEU A 93 3.80 9.05 -14.18
CA LEU A 93 5.15 8.70 -13.75
C LEU A 93 5.97 9.92 -13.33
N PHE A 94 5.74 11.09 -13.94
CA PHE A 94 6.40 12.33 -13.52
C PHE A 94 6.01 12.73 -12.10
N PHE A 95 4.72 12.63 -11.75
CA PHE A 95 4.26 12.88 -10.38
C PHE A 95 4.66 11.77 -9.41
N ALA A 96 4.50 10.50 -9.81
CA ALA A 96 4.74 9.35 -8.95
C ALA A 96 6.24 9.11 -8.65
N ILE A 97 7.16 9.55 -9.52
CA ILE A 97 8.60 9.32 -9.33
C ILE A 97 9.33 10.63 -8.96
N PRO A 98 9.69 11.55 -9.88
CA PRO A 98 10.47 12.74 -9.51
C PRO A 98 9.81 13.61 -8.43
N VAL A 99 8.52 13.92 -8.57
CA VAL A 99 7.82 14.81 -7.62
C VAL A 99 7.69 14.14 -6.25
N MET A 100 7.42 12.84 -6.22
CA MET A 100 7.42 12.07 -4.97
C MET A 100 8.82 12.05 -4.32
N LEU A 101 9.89 11.81 -5.07
CA LEU A 101 11.26 11.82 -4.52
C LEU A 101 11.64 13.21 -3.99
N LEU A 102 11.22 14.28 -4.68
CA LEU A 102 11.36 15.64 -4.17
C LEU A 102 10.58 15.83 -2.86
N SER A 103 9.33 15.39 -2.80
CA SER A 103 8.49 15.46 -1.60
C SER A 103 9.11 14.69 -0.44
N THR A 104 9.64 13.50 -0.71
CA THR A 104 10.38 12.67 0.25
C THR A 104 11.58 13.41 0.82
N PHE A 105 12.39 14.04 -0.04
CA PHE A 105 13.58 14.78 0.38
C PHE A 105 13.21 16.02 1.19
N VAL A 106 12.21 16.81 0.75
CA VAL A 106 11.72 17.99 1.48
C VAL A 106 11.20 17.58 2.86
N ALA A 107 10.36 16.54 2.94
CA ALA A 107 9.85 16.02 4.20
C ALA A 107 11.01 15.56 5.11
N ALA A 108 11.96 14.78 4.59
CA ALA A 108 13.13 14.33 5.33
C ALA A 108 13.98 15.49 5.86
N THR A 109 14.25 16.51 5.04
CA THR A 109 14.97 17.73 5.47
C THR A 109 14.25 18.42 6.61
N MET A 110 12.95 18.65 6.48
CA MET A 110 12.15 19.32 7.51
C MET A 110 12.08 18.51 8.81
N ILE A 111 11.92 17.19 8.72
CA ILE A 111 11.89 16.30 9.88
C ILE A 111 13.25 16.27 10.57
N TYR A 112 14.34 16.11 9.82
CA TYR A 112 15.70 16.04 10.37
C TYR A 112 16.08 17.32 11.15
N TYR A 113 15.89 18.48 10.53
CA TYR A 113 16.19 19.76 11.18
C TYR A 113 15.17 20.12 12.26
N GLY A 114 13.90 19.73 12.09
CA GLY A 114 12.85 19.97 13.07
C GLY A 114 13.04 19.17 14.36
N ILE A 115 13.43 17.89 14.26
CA ILE A 115 13.74 17.05 15.42
C ILE A 115 15.06 17.49 16.07
N GLY A 116 16.06 17.88 15.27
CA GLY A 116 17.31 18.46 15.77
C GLY A 116 18.16 17.49 16.62
N HIS A 117 17.97 16.17 16.47
CA HIS A 117 18.66 15.15 17.27
C HIS A 117 19.40 14.10 16.40
N PRO A 118 20.51 14.47 15.71
CA PRO A 118 21.17 13.63 14.70
C PRO A 118 21.70 12.27 15.20
N THR A 119 22.04 12.16 16.49
CA THR A 119 22.56 10.92 17.09
C THR A 119 21.48 9.87 17.33
N GLY A 120 20.25 10.31 17.63
CA GLY A 120 19.10 9.43 17.84
C GLY A 120 18.21 9.28 16.60
N PHE A 121 18.23 10.28 15.71
CA PHE A 121 17.46 10.30 14.48
C PHE A 121 18.36 10.77 13.32
N PRO A 122 19.19 9.85 12.79
CA PRO A 122 20.15 10.18 11.74
C PRO A 122 19.45 10.54 10.42
N TRP A 123 20.21 11.13 9.49
CA TRP A 123 19.69 11.54 8.18
C TRP A 123 18.96 10.41 7.43
N ILE A 124 19.48 9.18 7.50
CA ILE A 124 18.85 8.02 6.86
C ILE A 124 17.49 7.67 7.47
N ALA A 125 17.30 7.88 8.78
CA ALA A 125 16.00 7.70 9.44
C ALA A 125 14.99 8.76 8.98
N ALA A 126 15.45 9.99 8.74
CA ALA A 126 14.61 11.05 8.16
C ALA A 126 14.20 10.73 6.71
N LEU A 127 15.12 10.21 5.90
CA LEU A 127 14.83 9.75 4.54
C LEU A 127 13.84 8.59 4.51
N LEU A 128 14.01 7.59 5.39
CA LEU A 128 13.07 6.48 5.56
C LEU A 128 11.68 7.00 5.93
N THR A 129 11.61 7.92 6.90
CA THR A 129 10.34 8.52 7.34
C THR A 129 9.70 9.35 6.23
N GLY A 130 10.48 10.13 5.49
CA GLY A 130 10.01 10.88 4.33
C GLY A 130 9.44 9.97 3.24
N ALA A 131 10.10 8.84 2.94
CA ALA A 131 9.64 7.88 1.94
C ALA A 131 8.33 7.19 2.37
N MET A 132 8.22 6.82 3.65
CA MET A 132 6.99 6.25 4.22
C MET A 132 5.81 7.23 4.14
N LEU A 133 6.05 8.51 4.41
CA LEU A 133 5.01 9.53 4.46
C LEU A 133 4.66 10.13 3.08
N ALA A 134 5.47 9.86 2.05
CA ALA A 134 5.24 10.36 0.70
C ALA A 134 4.23 9.50 -0.09
N ALA A 135 3.98 8.26 0.32
CA ALA A 135 2.89 7.43 -0.21
C ALA A 135 1.53 8.09 0.11
N THR A 136 0.62 8.10 -0.86
CA THR A 136 -0.67 8.80 -0.75
C THR A 136 -1.81 7.87 -1.07
N ASP A 137 -2.81 7.83 -0.19
CA ASP A 137 -4.07 7.16 -0.45
C ASP A 137 -5.18 8.18 -0.76
N PRO A 138 -5.55 8.36 -2.05
CA PRO A 138 -6.59 9.30 -2.43
C PRO A 138 -8.00 8.70 -2.33
N VAL A 139 -8.19 7.45 -1.90
CA VAL A 139 -9.48 6.72 -2.01
C VAL A 139 -10.65 7.53 -1.43
N ALA A 140 -10.50 8.05 -0.20
CA ALA A 140 -11.55 8.83 0.45
C ALA A 140 -11.87 10.16 -0.30
N VAL A 141 -10.85 10.83 -0.83
CA VAL A 141 -11.01 12.10 -1.54
C VAL A 141 -11.58 11.87 -2.95
N LEU A 142 -11.15 10.82 -3.62
CA LEU A 142 -11.61 10.46 -4.97
C LEU A 142 -13.08 10.10 -4.99
N GLU A 143 -13.59 9.41 -3.97
CA GLU A 143 -15.01 9.12 -3.87
C GLU A 143 -15.84 10.42 -3.82
N ILE A 144 -15.38 11.40 -3.03
CA ILE A 144 -15.99 12.73 -2.93
C ILE A 144 -15.88 13.48 -4.27
N MET A 145 -14.70 13.46 -4.91
CA MET A 145 -14.48 14.13 -6.21
C MET A 145 -15.34 13.55 -7.33
N ARG A 146 -15.48 12.23 -7.39
CA ARG A 146 -16.37 11.56 -8.35
C ARG A 146 -17.82 11.96 -8.11
N LYS A 147 -18.27 12.02 -6.85
CA LYS A 147 -19.61 12.51 -6.48
C LYS A 147 -19.80 14.00 -6.81
N ALA A 148 -18.75 14.80 -6.73
CA ALA A 148 -18.75 16.23 -7.08
C ALA A 148 -18.68 16.53 -8.58
N GLY A 149 -18.61 15.50 -9.45
CA GLY A 149 -18.61 15.69 -10.91
C GLY A 149 -17.26 16.10 -11.51
N VAL A 150 -16.16 15.83 -10.81
CA VAL A 150 -14.80 16.10 -11.31
C VAL A 150 -14.54 15.33 -12.62
N PRO A 151 -13.82 15.89 -13.61
CA PRO A 151 -13.56 15.22 -14.88
C PRO A 151 -12.90 13.84 -14.70
N LYS A 152 -13.38 12.84 -15.46
CA LYS A 152 -12.86 11.46 -15.43
C LYS A 152 -11.34 11.39 -15.60
N ARG A 153 -10.79 12.27 -16.45
CA ARG A 153 -9.34 12.39 -16.67
C ARG A 153 -8.59 12.68 -15.37
N LEU A 154 -9.11 13.58 -14.53
CA LEU A 154 -8.44 13.93 -13.27
C LEU A 154 -8.51 12.78 -12.27
N CYS A 155 -9.63 12.05 -12.23
CA CYS A 155 -9.73 10.83 -11.41
C CYS A 155 -8.68 9.79 -11.83
N ILE A 156 -8.52 9.54 -13.13
CA ILE A 156 -7.53 8.57 -13.66
C ILE A 156 -6.09 9.00 -13.37
N LEU A 157 -5.80 10.31 -13.46
CA LEU A 157 -4.48 10.83 -13.10
C LEU A 157 -4.16 10.62 -11.63
N LEU A 158 -5.13 10.86 -10.74
CA LEU A 158 -4.97 10.68 -9.29
C LEU A 158 -4.91 9.20 -8.89
N ASP A 159 -5.78 8.35 -9.45
CA ASP A 159 -5.75 6.89 -9.25
C ASP A 159 -4.39 6.33 -9.69
N GLY A 160 -3.93 6.73 -10.88
CA GLY A 160 -2.63 6.31 -11.40
C GLY A 160 -1.47 6.84 -10.57
N GLU A 161 -1.48 8.12 -10.22
CA GLU A 161 -0.45 8.71 -9.36
C GLU A 161 -0.29 7.90 -8.07
N ALA A 162 -1.38 7.63 -7.35
CA ALA A 162 -1.35 6.89 -6.09
C ALA A 162 -0.77 5.49 -6.24
N LEU A 163 -1.19 4.72 -7.26
CA LEU A 163 -0.67 3.37 -7.48
C LEU A 163 0.83 3.33 -7.77
N PHE A 164 1.29 4.19 -8.68
CA PHE A 164 2.72 4.24 -9.00
C PHE A 164 3.51 4.85 -7.84
N ASN A 165 2.93 5.79 -7.11
CA ASN A 165 3.51 6.39 -5.92
C ASN A 165 3.75 5.33 -4.82
N ASP A 166 2.78 4.46 -4.52
CA ASP A 166 2.95 3.36 -3.56
C ASP A 166 4.10 2.43 -3.95
N ALA A 167 4.19 2.08 -5.24
CA ALA A 167 5.29 1.28 -5.76
C ALA A 167 6.64 2.00 -5.63
N THR A 168 6.71 3.29 -5.96
CA THR A 168 7.91 4.12 -5.81
C THR A 168 8.31 4.28 -4.35
N ALA A 169 7.36 4.50 -3.45
CA ALA A 169 7.59 4.64 -2.01
C ALA A 169 8.23 3.39 -1.42
N ILE A 170 7.70 2.22 -1.74
CA ILE A 170 8.23 0.94 -1.23
C ILE A 170 9.62 0.67 -1.81
N VAL A 171 9.87 0.93 -3.10
CA VAL A 171 11.20 0.76 -3.69
C VAL A 171 12.21 1.72 -3.06
N THR A 172 11.86 2.99 -2.93
CA THR A 172 12.71 4.02 -2.29
C THR A 172 12.99 3.67 -0.83
N PHE A 173 11.97 3.25 -0.07
CA PHE A 173 12.11 2.82 1.31
C PHE A 173 13.07 1.63 1.44
N SER A 174 12.92 0.59 0.61
CA SER A 174 13.80 -0.58 0.62
C SER A 174 15.26 -0.23 0.31
N ILE A 175 15.51 0.72 -0.60
CA ILE A 175 16.86 1.20 -0.88
C ILE A 175 17.44 1.96 0.32
N PHE A 176 16.68 2.86 0.93
CA PHE A 176 17.12 3.57 2.13
C PHE A 176 17.34 2.62 3.31
N LEU A 177 16.52 1.59 3.44
CA LEU A 177 16.66 0.58 4.49
C LEU A 177 17.93 -0.24 4.27
N TYR A 178 18.22 -0.64 3.03
CA TYR A 178 19.46 -1.31 2.67
C TYR A 178 20.69 -0.46 3.04
N ILE A 179 20.69 0.82 2.68
CA ILE A 179 21.75 1.77 3.03
C ILE A 179 21.89 1.91 4.56
N ALA A 180 20.77 1.98 5.30
CA ALA A 180 20.78 2.07 6.75
C ALA A 180 21.39 0.83 7.43
N GLN A 181 21.19 -0.35 6.85
CA GLN A 181 21.70 -1.62 7.35
C GLN A 181 23.17 -1.88 6.98
N HIS A 182 23.69 -1.20 5.95
CA HIS A 182 25.06 -1.36 5.46
C HIS A 182 25.86 -0.04 5.53
N PRO A 183 26.03 0.55 6.73
CA PRO A 183 26.67 1.88 6.87
C PRO A 183 28.16 1.89 6.50
N MET A 184 28.78 0.72 6.34
CA MET A 184 30.20 0.58 5.96
C MET A 184 30.38 0.46 4.44
N GLU A 185 29.30 0.33 3.67
CA GLU A 185 29.34 0.32 2.21
C GLU A 185 29.25 1.76 1.69
N ASP A 186 30.22 2.18 0.90
CA ASP A 186 30.20 3.48 0.21
C ASP A 186 29.24 3.43 -0.98
N ILE A 187 27.94 3.57 -0.71
CA ILE A 187 26.89 3.57 -1.73
C ILE A 187 26.75 4.99 -2.28
N SER A 188 27.12 5.20 -3.55
CA SER A 188 26.95 6.52 -4.18
C SER A 188 25.50 6.79 -4.56
N ILE A 189 25.16 8.07 -4.75
CA ILE A 189 23.83 8.49 -5.27
C ILE A 189 23.58 7.85 -6.64
N LEU A 190 24.62 7.68 -7.45
CA LEU A 190 24.51 7.04 -8.75
C LEU A 190 24.15 5.55 -8.61
N ASP A 191 24.78 4.84 -7.68
CA ASP A 191 24.48 3.42 -7.41
C ASP A 191 23.06 3.23 -6.90
N ALA A 192 22.61 4.08 -5.98
CA ALA A 192 21.23 4.09 -5.50
C ALA A 192 20.23 4.39 -6.63
N SER A 193 20.54 5.33 -7.51
CA SER A 193 19.71 5.68 -8.67
C SER A 193 19.63 4.56 -9.70
N ILE A 194 20.75 3.91 -10.01
CA ILE A 194 20.79 2.75 -10.90
C ILE A 194 20.01 1.59 -10.27
N ARG A 195 20.21 1.33 -8.97
CA ARG A 195 19.47 0.27 -8.25
C ARG A 195 17.98 0.55 -8.25
N PHE A 196 17.55 1.79 -8.04
CA PHE A 196 16.15 2.20 -8.16
C PHE A 196 15.59 1.84 -9.53
N MET A 197 16.28 2.22 -10.61
CA MET A 197 15.81 1.93 -11.97
C MET A 197 15.73 0.42 -12.23
N VAL A 198 16.71 -0.36 -11.80
CA VAL A 198 16.72 -1.83 -11.95
C VAL A 198 15.57 -2.47 -11.17
N VAL A 199 15.36 -2.09 -9.91
CA VAL A 199 14.31 -2.67 -9.07
C VAL A 199 12.92 -2.28 -9.58
N PHE A 200 12.72 -1.01 -9.96
CA PHE A 200 11.45 -0.50 -10.44
C PHE A 200 11.07 -1.09 -11.81
N PHE A 201 11.94 -0.95 -12.82
CA PHE A 201 11.65 -1.46 -14.16
C PHE A 201 11.75 -2.99 -14.25
N GLY A 202 12.63 -3.61 -13.46
CA GLY A 202 12.68 -5.07 -13.33
C GLY A 202 11.36 -5.65 -12.82
N GLY A 203 10.76 -5.02 -11.80
CA GLY A 203 9.43 -5.38 -11.32
C GLY A 203 8.38 -5.26 -12.42
N ALA A 204 8.39 -4.16 -13.18
CA ALA A 204 7.46 -3.96 -14.29
C ALA A 204 7.61 -5.03 -15.40
N ILE A 205 8.83 -5.44 -15.73
CA ILE A 205 9.09 -6.49 -16.73
C ILE A 205 8.55 -7.84 -16.27
N ILE A 206 8.80 -8.21 -15.00
CA ILE A 206 8.26 -9.45 -14.42
C ILE A 206 6.72 -9.40 -14.41
N GLY A 207 6.13 -8.28 -14.00
CA GLY A 207 4.68 -8.08 -14.02
C GLY A 207 4.07 -8.22 -15.42
N LEU A 208 4.72 -7.68 -16.46
CA LEU A 208 4.29 -7.89 -17.85
C LEU A 208 4.33 -9.37 -18.22
N PHE A 209 5.44 -10.05 -17.93
CA PHE A 209 5.62 -11.47 -18.27
C PHE A 209 4.57 -12.36 -17.57
N ILE A 210 4.37 -12.18 -16.27
CA ILE A 210 3.37 -12.91 -15.50
C ILE A 210 1.96 -12.55 -15.96
N GLY A 211 1.66 -11.26 -16.14
CA GLY A 211 0.36 -10.78 -16.64
C GLY A 211 -0.01 -11.42 -17.98
N PHE A 212 0.91 -11.47 -18.95
CA PHE A 212 0.65 -12.13 -20.24
C PHE A 212 0.53 -13.65 -20.14
N THR A 213 1.33 -14.29 -19.28
CA THR A 213 1.26 -15.74 -19.05
C THR A 213 -0.09 -16.14 -18.47
N PHE A 214 -0.55 -15.44 -17.44
CA PHE A 214 -1.84 -15.70 -16.81
C PHE A 214 -3.01 -15.23 -17.66
N LEU A 215 -2.80 -14.26 -18.55
CA LEU A 215 -3.80 -13.88 -19.54
C LEU A 215 -4.07 -15.01 -20.51
N PHE A 216 -3.04 -15.69 -21.00
CA PHE A 216 -3.19 -16.85 -21.86
C PHE A 216 -3.98 -17.97 -21.15
N LEU A 217 -3.66 -18.22 -19.89
CA LEU A 217 -4.40 -19.18 -19.06
C LEU A 217 -5.87 -18.77 -18.87
N SER A 218 -6.13 -17.49 -18.61
CA SER A 218 -7.48 -16.94 -18.46
C SER A 218 -8.34 -17.10 -19.71
N ARG A 219 -7.75 -17.15 -20.91
CA ARG A 219 -8.49 -17.35 -22.16
C ARG A 219 -8.89 -18.80 -22.39
N ILE A 220 -8.23 -19.74 -21.71
CA ILE A 220 -8.56 -21.17 -21.77
C ILE A 220 -9.70 -21.47 -20.79
N LEU A 221 -9.74 -20.77 -19.65
CA LEU A 221 -10.71 -20.98 -18.58
C LEU A 221 -11.93 -20.05 -18.75
N HIS A 222 -13.12 -20.64 -18.89
CA HIS A 222 -14.34 -19.89 -19.22
C HIS A 222 -15.23 -19.62 -18.00
N ASP A 223 -14.95 -20.26 -16.85
CA ASP A 223 -15.74 -20.13 -15.63
C ASP A 223 -15.27 -18.94 -14.77
N TYR A 224 -16.21 -18.21 -14.18
CA TYR A 224 -15.94 -16.98 -13.43
C TYR A 224 -15.17 -17.23 -12.13
N ILE A 225 -15.37 -18.38 -11.47
CA ILE A 225 -14.61 -18.77 -10.27
C ILE A 225 -13.17 -19.08 -10.69
N GLN A 226 -12.98 -19.77 -11.82
CA GLN A 226 -11.64 -20.05 -12.35
C GLN A 226 -10.88 -18.77 -12.70
N GLN A 227 -11.56 -17.74 -13.22
CA GLN A 227 -10.94 -16.44 -13.49
C GLN A 227 -10.51 -15.72 -12.20
N ALA A 228 -11.35 -15.74 -11.16
CA ALA A 228 -10.98 -15.22 -9.85
C ALA A 228 -9.74 -15.94 -9.31
N ILE A 229 -9.67 -17.28 -9.45
CA ILE A 229 -8.50 -18.06 -9.04
C ILE A 229 -7.26 -17.72 -9.88
N VAL A 230 -7.38 -17.59 -11.20
CA VAL A 230 -6.27 -17.20 -12.10
C VAL A 230 -5.70 -15.85 -11.71
N THR A 231 -6.56 -14.86 -11.47
CA THR A 231 -6.11 -13.52 -11.04
C THR A 231 -5.47 -13.55 -9.65
N LEU A 232 -6.02 -14.32 -8.71
CA LEU A 232 -5.43 -14.50 -7.38
C LEU A 232 -4.03 -15.11 -7.46
N ILE A 233 -3.86 -16.19 -8.23
CA ILE A 233 -2.57 -16.85 -8.44
C ILE A 233 -1.59 -15.88 -9.12
N ALA A 234 -2.05 -15.14 -10.13
CA ALA A 234 -1.22 -14.15 -10.81
C ALA A 234 -0.69 -13.10 -9.84
N ALA A 235 -1.53 -12.55 -8.95
CA ALA A 235 -1.11 -11.57 -7.95
C ALA A 235 0.05 -12.09 -7.09
N TYR A 236 -0.12 -13.25 -6.45
CA TYR A 236 0.90 -13.79 -5.56
C TYR A 236 2.16 -14.26 -6.30
N ILE A 237 2.02 -14.93 -7.45
CA ILE A 237 3.19 -15.37 -8.23
C ILE A 237 3.97 -14.17 -8.76
N SER A 238 3.29 -13.11 -9.21
CA SER A 238 3.97 -11.90 -9.67
C SER A 238 4.80 -11.27 -8.56
N TYR A 239 4.26 -11.20 -7.34
CA TYR A 239 4.98 -10.68 -6.17
C TYR A 239 6.18 -11.56 -5.83
N LEU A 240 5.96 -12.85 -5.62
CA LEU A 240 6.99 -13.79 -5.12
C LEU A 240 8.13 -13.99 -6.11
N VAL A 241 7.84 -14.04 -7.42
CA VAL A 241 8.88 -14.16 -8.45
C VAL A 241 9.74 -12.90 -8.50
N ALA A 242 9.11 -11.72 -8.47
CA ALA A 242 9.84 -10.44 -8.47
C ALA A 242 10.69 -10.28 -7.20
N ASP A 243 10.13 -10.61 -6.04
CA ASP A 243 10.85 -10.59 -4.76
C ASP A 243 12.07 -11.53 -4.76
N SER A 244 11.91 -12.76 -5.27
CA SER A 244 13.02 -13.72 -5.41
C SER A 244 14.15 -13.26 -6.33
N LEU A 245 13.83 -12.37 -7.28
CA LEU A 245 14.78 -11.76 -8.22
C LEU A 245 15.32 -10.42 -7.72
N ASN A 246 15.01 -10.03 -6.48
CA ASN A 246 15.40 -8.76 -5.86
C ASN A 246 14.95 -7.52 -6.66
N VAL A 247 13.79 -7.61 -7.33
CA VAL A 247 13.12 -6.49 -8.01
C VAL A 247 11.77 -6.20 -7.35
N SER A 248 11.10 -5.11 -7.73
CA SER A 248 9.90 -4.65 -7.02
C SER A 248 8.72 -5.61 -7.20
N GLY A 249 8.38 -6.36 -6.13
CA GLY A 249 7.18 -7.18 -6.05
C GLY A 249 5.90 -6.36 -6.25
N VAL A 250 5.83 -5.19 -5.64
CA VAL A 250 4.68 -4.26 -5.75
C VAL A 250 4.47 -3.82 -7.19
N MET A 251 5.53 -3.39 -7.88
CA MET A 251 5.45 -2.97 -9.28
C MET A 251 5.08 -4.14 -10.20
N SER A 252 5.59 -5.34 -9.90
CA SER A 252 5.25 -6.56 -10.62
C SER A 252 3.76 -6.88 -10.51
N VAL A 253 3.20 -6.85 -9.29
CA VAL A 253 1.77 -7.05 -9.04
C VAL A 253 0.92 -5.99 -9.73
N LEU A 254 1.29 -4.72 -9.61
CA LEU A 254 0.60 -3.60 -10.24
C LEU A 254 0.50 -3.80 -11.76
N VAL A 255 1.61 -4.12 -12.41
CA VAL A 255 1.64 -4.29 -13.87
C VAL A 255 0.89 -5.55 -14.30
N ALA A 256 1.01 -6.66 -13.56
CA ALA A 256 0.24 -7.88 -13.83
C ALA A 256 -1.28 -7.63 -13.69
N GLY A 257 -1.69 -6.92 -12.63
CA GLY A 257 -3.08 -6.51 -12.39
C GLY A 257 -3.62 -5.64 -13.51
N MET A 258 -2.86 -4.64 -13.98
CA MET A 258 -3.24 -3.80 -15.12
C MET A 258 -3.40 -4.60 -16.43
N VAL A 259 -2.50 -5.54 -16.71
CA VAL A 259 -2.55 -6.38 -17.92
C VAL A 259 -3.79 -7.27 -17.90
N LEU A 260 -4.04 -7.94 -16.77
CA LEU A 260 -5.18 -8.84 -16.61
C LEU A 260 -6.51 -8.06 -16.58
N GLY A 261 -6.59 -6.97 -15.81
CA GLY A 261 -7.78 -6.12 -15.72
C GLY A 261 -8.21 -5.56 -17.07
N ARG A 262 -7.24 -5.05 -17.85
CA ARG A 262 -7.51 -4.53 -19.20
C ARG A 262 -8.24 -5.53 -20.10
N VAL A 263 -7.81 -6.79 -20.07
CA VAL A 263 -8.31 -7.80 -21.01
C VAL A 263 -9.52 -8.53 -20.44
N ILE A 264 -9.53 -8.88 -19.15
CA ILE A 264 -10.68 -9.55 -18.52
C ILE A 264 -11.90 -8.63 -18.53
N HIS A 265 -11.75 -7.33 -18.25
CA HIS A 265 -12.86 -6.37 -18.34
C HIS A 265 -13.35 -6.11 -19.76
N HIS A 266 -12.52 -6.37 -20.77
CA HIS A 266 -12.88 -6.20 -22.18
C HIS A 266 -13.49 -7.47 -22.78
N ASP A 267 -12.93 -8.65 -22.49
CA ASP A 267 -13.29 -9.94 -23.08
C ASP A 267 -14.58 -10.52 -22.42
N PHE A 268 -14.89 -10.17 -21.17
CA PHE A 268 -16.08 -10.67 -20.44
C PHE A 268 -17.14 -9.59 -20.23
N GLN A 269 -17.74 -9.11 -21.34
CA GLN A 269 -18.80 -8.09 -21.31
C GLN A 269 -20.16 -8.58 -20.77
N ASP A 270 -20.31 -9.87 -20.48
CA ASP A 270 -21.50 -10.40 -19.79
C ASP A 270 -21.57 -9.81 -18.36
N HIS A 271 -22.53 -8.91 -18.14
CA HIS A 271 -22.68 -8.12 -16.91
C HIS A 271 -22.69 -8.96 -15.61
N GLU A 272 -23.25 -10.18 -15.63
CA GLU A 272 -23.29 -11.05 -14.44
C GLU A 272 -21.92 -11.66 -14.09
N LYS A 273 -21.11 -12.04 -15.09
CA LYS A 273 -19.82 -12.74 -14.87
C LYS A 273 -18.71 -11.80 -14.44
N ARG A 274 -18.69 -10.58 -14.98
CA ARG A 274 -17.74 -9.54 -14.60
C ARG A 274 -17.89 -9.12 -13.14
N SER A 275 -19.14 -9.03 -12.67
CA SER A 275 -19.43 -8.66 -11.28
C SER A 275 -18.69 -9.55 -10.29
N PHE A 276 -18.70 -10.88 -10.49
CA PHE A 276 -18.13 -11.78 -9.50
C PHE A 276 -16.63 -11.58 -9.26
N VAL A 277 -15.81 -11.40 -10.29
CA VAL A 277 -14.35 -11.22 -10.11
C VAL A 277 -14.07 -9.89 -9.40
N ASP A 278 -14.77 -8.82 -9.80
CA ASP A 278 -14.65 -7.51 -9.14
C ASP A 278 -15.16 -7.58 -7.68
N ASP A 279 -16.26 -8.30 -7.41
CA ASP A 279 -16.83 -8.52 -6.08
C ASP A 279 -15.92 -9.38 -5.20
N PHE A 280 -15.30 -10.41 -5.77
CA PHE A 280 -14.31 -11.27 -5.12
C PHE A 280 -13.12 -10.44 -4.64
N TRP A 281 -12.55 -9.62 -5.52
CA TRP A 281 -11.44 -8.74 -5.15
C TRP A 281 -11.86 -7.69 -4.11
N SER A 282 -13.02 -7.06 -4.29
CA SER A 282 -13.58 -6.09 -3.34
C SER A 282 -13.77 -6.69 -1.94
N PHE A 283 -14.29 -7.92 -1.85
CA PHE A 283 -14.45 -8.64 -0.59
C PHE A 283 -13.10 -8.92 0.08
N ASN A 284 -12.14 -9.43 -0.69
CA ASN A 284 -10.80 -9.75 -0.19
C ASN A 284 -10.08 -8.50 0.32
N VAL A 285 -10.16 -7.37 -0.42
CA VAL A 285 -9.58 -6.08 -0.02
C VAL A 285 -10.26 -5.57 1.24
N TYR A 286 -11.59 -5.60 1.31
CA TYR A 286 -12.33 -5.16 2.50
C TYR A 286 -11.89 -5.92 3.77
N VAL A 287 -11.71 -7.24 3.67
CA VAL A 287 -11.21 -8.08 4.77
C VAL A 287 -9.77 -7.70 5.13
N ALA A 288 -8.89 -7.55 4.13
CA ALA A 288 -7.49 -7.19 4.34
C ALA A 288 -7.33 -5.81 4.99
N GLU A 289 -7.99 -4.78 4.46
CA GLU A 289 -7.99 -3.42 5.01
C GLU A 289 -8.50 -3.40 6.44
N ALA A 290 -9.61 -4.09 6.71
CA ALA A 290 -10.18 -4.14 8.05
C ALA A 290 -9.18 -4.67 9.09
N ILE A 291 -8.48 -5.76 8.75
CA ILE A 291 -7.44 -6.35 9.58
C ILE A 291 -6.22 -5.42 9.68
N MET A 292 -5.76 -4.86 8.56
CA MET A 292 -4.59 -3.97 8.51
C MET A 292 -4.78 -2.73 9.38
N PHE A 293 -5.92 -2.04 9.29
CA PHE A 293 -6.18 -0.85 10.09
C PHE A 293 -6.32 -1.17 11.59
N LEU A 294 -6.92 -2.30 11.95
CA LEU A 294 -6.95 -2.75 13.35
C LEU A 294 -5.54 -3.08 13.86
N LEU A 295 -4.73 -3.80 13.08
CA LEU A 295 -3.33 -4.11 13.43
C LEU A 295 -2.48 -2.85 13.56
N MET A 296 -2.66 -1.87 12.67
CA MET A 296 -2.03 -0.55 12.77
C MET A 296 -2.44 0.16 14.07
N GLY A 297 -3.70 0.08 14.47
CA GLY A 297 -4.14 0.59 15.77
C GLY A 297 -3.43 -0.07 16.94
N VAL A 298 -3.25 -1.39 16.90
CA VAL A 298 -2.63 -2.18 17.98
C VAL A 298 -1.17 -1.80 18.22
N THR A 299 -0.43 -1.32 17.21
CA THR A 299 0.97 -0.89 17.37
C THR A 299 1.14 0.50 17.97
N ILE A 300 0.09 1.31 17.94
CA ILE A 300 0.11 2.63 18.56
C ILE A 300 0.06 2.45 20.07
N THR A 301 0.90 3.18 20.81
CA THR A 301 0.91 3.15 22.27
C THR A 301 0.79 4.56 22.84
N VAL A 302 0.26 4.68 24.06
CA VAL A 302 0.14 5.98 24.74
C VAL A 302 1.51 6.68 24.88
N GLY A 303 2.58 5.92 25.09
CA GLY A 303 3.94 6.46 25.20
C GLY A 303 4.41 7.22 23.96
N MET A 304 3.94 6.86 22.76
CA MET A 304 4.26 7.60 21.53
C MET A 304 3.73 9.04 21.61
N PHE A 305 2.57 9.26 22.23
CA PHE A 305 1.97 10.58 22.38
C PHE A 305 2.59 11.40 23.51
N THR A 306 3.06 10.78 24.60
CA THR A 306 3.71 11.55 25.67
C THR A 306 5.12 11.93 25.30
N ASP A 307 5.86 11.00 24.70
CA ASP A 307 7.31 11.12 24.54
C ASP A 307 7.68 11.79 23.21
N ASN A 308 6.83 11.67 22.19
CA ASN A 308 7.15 12.09 20.81
C ASN A 308 6.12 13.01 20.16
N TRP A 309 5.24 13.68 20.92
CA TRP A 309 4.19 14.55 20.35
C TRP A 309 4.75 15.65 19.43
N LEU A 310 5.88 16.25 19.79
CA LEU A 310 6.48 17.31 18.98
C LEU A 310 6.99 16.77 17.64
N ALA A 311 7.63 15.60 17.65
CA ALA A 311 8.09 14.93 16.44
C ALA A 311 6.91 14.57 15.51
N MET A 312 5.77 14.16 16.07
CA MET A 312 4.55 13.93 15.29
C MET A 312 4.02 15.20 14.63
N LEU A 313 3.98 16.32 15.36
CA LEU A 313 3.56 17.61 14.77
C LEU A 313 4.52 18.09 13.68
N ILE A 314 5.82 17.92 13.87
CA ILE A 314 6.83 18.20 12.85
C ILE A 314 6.60 17.33 11.62
N GLY A 315 6.38 16.02 11.80
CA GLY A 315 6.07 15.09 10.71
C GLY A 315 4.83 15.51 9.93
N ILE A 316 3.72 15.81 10.61
CA ILE A 316 2.48 16.28 9.99
C ILE A 316 2.72 17.56 9.18
N ALA A 317 3.40 18.56 9.77
CA ALA A 317 3.70 19.81 9.08
C ALA A 317 4.61 19.60 7.87
N ALA A 318 5.65 18.77 8.01
CA ALA A 318 6.59 18.44 6.95
C ALA A 318 5.89 17.79 5.75
N VAL A 319 4.97 16.85 5.98
CA VAL A 319 4.21 16.18 4.91
C VAL A 319 3.28 17.16 4.20
N LEU A 320 2.54 17.98 4.95
CA LEU A 320 1.64 18.98 4.36
C LEU A 320 2.40 19.98 3.48
N ILE A 321 3.58 20.42 3.93
CA ILE A 321 4.42 21.36 3.18
C ILE A 321 5.06 20.67 1.98
N ALA A 322 5.64 19.48 2.16
CA ALA A 322 6.23 18.70 1.08
C ALA A 322 5.23 18.45 -0.04
N ARG A 323 3.98 18.12 0.31
CA ARG A 323 2.89 17.90 -0.65
C ARG A 323 2.37 19.18 -1.30
N GLY A 324 2.54 20.35 -0.68
CA GLY A 324 2.24 21.64 -1.31
C GLY A 324 3.33 22.09 -2.29
N VAL A 325 4.56 21.61 -2.12
CA VAL A 325 5.72 21.94 -2.96
C VAL A 325 5.83 21.02 -4.18
N GLY A 326 5.51 19.73 -4.01
CA GLY A 326 5.46 18.75 -5.10
C GLY A 326 4.16 18.81 -5.89
#